data_AF-A0AA88PSA1-F1
#
_entry.id   AF-A0AA88PSA1-F1
#
_cell.length_a   1.000
_cell.length_b   1.000
_cell.length_c   1.000
_cell.angle_alpha   90.00
_cell.angle_beta   90.00
_cell.angle_gamma   90.00
#
_symmetry.space_group_name_H-M   'P 1'
#
loop_
_entity.id
_entity.type
_entity.pdbx_description
1 polymer ?
#
loop_
_entity_poly.entity_id
_entity_poly.type
_entity_poly.pdbx_seq_one_letter_code
_entity_poly.pdbx_strand_id
1 'polypeptide(L)'
;MLFFTHHCWYIRVKMSDNEEVEEYEEQEEVEEEEQEEQHEEVEEEAQHEEEAHEEEAGGEEETAQEHDGEEDTEDGGEEAKPKFMKPFMLPNLVPPKIPDGERVDFDDIHRKRMEKDLNELQTLIEAHFESRKKEEEELISLKDRIEKRRSERAEQQRIRNERERERQKRLEDERTRKEEEEAKKRAEDEAKKKKTLTSLHFGGYMQKIERRSGKKQTEREKKKKILGDRRKPLDIDNASDSALREKAKELWTWMRQLEGEKFELQYEFTKQKYEINVLRNRVSDHQKTSKRTKRGLRK
;
A
#
# COMPACT_ATOMS: atom_id res chain seq x y z
N MET A 1 -15.00 -23.93 -69.97
CA MET A 1 -14.38 -24.70 -68.87
C MET A 1 -13.08 -24.07 -68.33
N LEU A 2 -12.34 -23.26 -69.07
CA LEU A 2 -11.05 -22.66 -68.61
C LEU A 2 -11.18 -21.47 -67.62
N PHE A 3 -12.35 -20.82 -67.53
CA PHE A 3 -12.54 -19.68 -66.62
C PHE A 3 -12.76 -20.11 -65.16
N PHE A 4 -13.27 -21.32 -64.92
CA PHE A 4 -13.57 -21.81 -63.57
C PHE A 4 -12.29 -22.25 -62.84
N THR A 5 -11.32 -22.80 -63.58
CA THR A 5 -10.03 -23.24 -63.03
C THR A 5 -9.13 -22.06 -62.65
N HIS A 6 -9.14 -20.99 -63.42
CA HIS A 6 -8.32 -19.81 -63.14
C HIS A 6 -8.85 -18.99 -61.94
N HIS A 7 -10.18 -18.92 -61.78
CA HIS A 7 -10.78 -18.25 -60.62
C HIS A 7 -10.61 -19.05 -59.33
N CYS A 8 -10.70 -20.39 -59.40
CA CYS A 8 -10.48 -21.26 -58.25
C CYS A 8 -9.01 -21.28 -57.81
N TRP A 9 -8.05 -21.21 -58.75
CA TRP A 9 -6.62 -21.07 -58.44
C TRP A 9 -6.30 -19.71 -57.81
N TYR A 10 -6.89 -18.62 -58.31
CA TYR A 10 -6.67 -17.28 -57.76
C TYR A 10 -7.26 -17.12 -56.34
N ILE A 11 -8.40 -17.75 -56.03
CA ILE A 11 -8.98 -17.76 -54.67
C ILE A 11 -8.13 -18.62 -53.73
N ARG A 12 -7.64 -19.79 -54.20
CA ARG A 12 -6.76 -20.68 -53.43
C ARG A 12 -5.44 -19.98 -53.06
N VAL A 13 -4.81 -19.28 -54.01
CA VAL A 13 -3.57 -18.52 -53.76
C VAL A 13 -3.81 -17.35 -52.81
N LYS A 14 -4.88 -16.57 -53.00
CA LYS A 14 -5.22 -15.46 -52.09
C LYS A 14 -5.57 -15.89 -50.66
N MET A 15 -6.11 -17.09 -50.48
CA MET A 15 -6.40 -17.65 -49.15
C MET A 15 -5.13 -18.21 -48.51
N SER A 16 -4.24 -18.83 -49.29
CA SER A 16 -2.93 -19.29 -48.82
C SER A 16 -2.03 -18.12 -48.36
N ASP A 17 -2.01 -17.02 -49.13
CA ASP A 17 -1.25 -15.82 -48.78
C ASP A 17 -1.84 -15.07 -47.56
N ASN A 18 -3.09 -15.35 -47.17
CA ASN A 18 -3.72 -14.74 -45.99
C ASN A 18 -3.55 -15.62 -44.74
N GLU A 19 -3.59 -16.95 -44.89
CA GLU A 19 -3.24 -17.90 -43.83
C GLU A 19 -1.75 -17.75 -43.45
N GLU A 20 -0.83 -17.59 -44.43
CA GLU A 20 0.60 -17.37 -44.13
C GLU A 20 0.87 -16.04 -43.39
N VAL A 21 0.03 -15.02 -43.59
CA VAL A 21 0.15 -13.74 -42.88
C VAL A 21 -0.43 -13.82 -41.47
N GLU A 22 -1.54 -14.55 -41.26
CA GLU A 22 -2.05 -14.83 -39.92
C GLU A 22 -1.07 -15.68 -39.10
N GLU A 23 -0.44 -16.70 -39.71
CA GLU A 23 0.53 -17.57 -39.01
C GLU A 23 1.82 -16.81 -38.62
N TYR A 24 2.19 -15.78 -39.38
CA TYR A 24 3.33 -14.91 -39.07
C TYR A 24 2.99 -13.88 -37.97
N GLU A 25 1.77 -13.32 -37.98
CA GLU A 25 1.29 -12.42 -36.92
C GLU A 25 1.12 -13.17 -35.59
N GLU A 26 0.67 -14.43 -35.62
CA GLU A 26 0.54 -15.28 -34.44
C GLU A 26 1.91 -15.69 -33.87
N GLN A 27 2.93 -15.86 -34.72
CA GLN A 27 4.32 -16.07 -34.30
C GLN A 27 4.95 -14.83 -33.67
N GLU A 28 4.69 -13.62 -34.20
CA GLU A 28 5.15 -12.37 -33.58
C GLU A 28 4.48 -12.12 -32.20
N GLU A 29 3.19 -12.46 -32.04
CA GLU A 29 2.52 -12.35 -30.72
C GLU A 29 3.12 -13.31 -29.69
N VAL A 30 3.48 -14.55 -30.08
CA VAL A 30 4.13 -15.52 -29.18
C VAL A 30 5.55 -15.08 -28.80
N GLU A 31 6.32 -14.49 -29.74
CA GLU A 31 7.65 -13.93 -29.44
C GLU A 31 7.58 -12.67 -28.55
N GLU A 32 6.52 -11.86 -28.64
CA GLU A 32 6.29 -10.74 -27.70
C GLU A 32 5.89 -11.24 -26.31
N GLU A 33 5.05 -12.29 -26.20
CA GLU A 33 4.67 -12.88 -24.91
C GLU A 33 5.88 -13.53 -24.21
N GLU A 34 6.74 -14.29 -24.92
CA GLU A 34 7.97 -14.85 -24.33
C GLU A 34 8.96 -13.78 -23.86
N GLN A 35 9.00 -12.61 -24.53
CA GLN A 35 9.85 -11.48 -24.11
C GLN A 35 9.28 -10.76 -22.88
N GLU A 36 7.95 -10.68 -22.75
CA GLU A 36 7.29 -10.08 -21.59
C GLU A 36 7.46 -10.97 -20.35
N GLU A 37 7.38 -12.30 -20.50
CA GLU A 37 7.60 -13.28 -19.43
C GLU A 37 9.06 -13.26 -18.93
N GLN A 38 10.04 -13.18 -19.84
CA GLN A 38 11.46 -13.02 -19.47
C GLN A 38 11.75 -11.69 -18.76
N HIS A 39 11.01 -10.62 -19.08
CA HIS A 39 11.19 -9.33 -18.43
C HIS A 39 10.59 -9.31 -17.01
N GLU A 40 9.46 -9.99 -16.79
CA GLU A 40 8.89 -10.18 -15.45
C GLU A 40 9.80 -11.03 -14.53
N GLU A 41 10.40 -12.11 -15.05
CA GLU A 41 11.31 -12.97 -14.28
C GLU A 41 12.57 -12.20 -13.80
N VAL A 42 13.11 -11.32 -14.64
CA VAL A 42 14.25 -10.44 -14.29
C VAL A 42 13.85 -9.36 -13.26
N GLU A 43 12.61 -8.88 -13.31
CA GLU A 43 12.10 -7.88 -12.34
C GLU A 43 11.83 -8.50 -10.96
N GLU A 44 11.39 -9.78 -10.91
CA GLU A 44 11.28 -10.54 -9.66
C GLU A 44 12.65 -10.87 -9.05
N GLU A 45 13.64 -11.32 -9.84
CA GLU A 45 15.01 -11.56 -9.33
C GLU A 45 15.62 -10.28 -8.74
N ALA A 46 15.42 -9.13 -9.39
CA ALA A 46 15.93 -7.85 -8.91
C ALA A 46 15.27 -7.40 -7.59
N GLN A 47 13.98 -7.66 -7.40
CA GLN A 47 13.28 -7.37 -6.14
C GLN A 47 13.75 -8.29 -5.01
N HIS A 48 14.04 -9.56 -5.31
CA HIS A 48 14.52 -10.53 -4.34
C HIS A 48 15.96 -10.24 -3.90
N GLU A 49 16.82 -9.71 -4.80
CA GLU A 49 18.15 -9.20 -4.43
C GLU A 49 18.06 -7.91 -3.59
N GLU A 50 17.10 -7.02 -3.84
CA GLU A 50 16.91 -5.78 -3.05
C GLU A 50 16.42 -6.09 -1.62
N GLU A 51 15.48 -7.03 -1.45
CA GLU A 51 15.02 -7.48 -0.12
C GLU A 51 16.14 -8.20 0.66
N ALA A 52 16.96 -9.02 0.01
CA ALA A 52 18.10 -9.67 0.66
C ALA A 52 19.15 -8.66 1.13
N HIS A 53 19.32 -7.54 0.42
CA HIS A 53 20.27 -6.48 0.78
C HIS A 53 19.73 -5.55 1.88
N GLU A 54 18.40 -5.43 2.05
CA GLU A 54 17.79 -4.73 3.19
C GLU A 54 17.85 -5.54 4.50
N GLU A 55 17.75 -6.88 4.45
CA GLU A 55 17.90 -7.72 5.65
C GLU A 55 19.34 -7.76 6.20
N GLU A 56 20.37 -7.72 5.35
CA GLU A 56 21.77 -7.62 5.83
C GLU A 56 22.11 -6.24 6.42
N ALA A 57 21.50 -5.15 5.91
CA ALA A 57 21.78 -3.79 6.39
C ALA A 57 21.05 -3.44 7.71
N GLY A 58 20.00 -4.19 8.10
CA GLY A 58 19.24 -3.98 9.33
C GLY A 58 19.83 -4.64 10.58
N GLY A 59 20.90 -5.43 10.45
CA GLY A 59 21.47 -6.24 11.54
C GLY A 59 22.62 -5.60 12.34
N GLU A 60 23.18 -4.48 11.90
CA GLU A 60 24.39 -3.89 12.49
C GLU A 60 24.20 -2.45 12.97
N GLU A 61 23.32 -2.21 13.95
CA GLU A 61 23.36 -0.92 14.68
C GLU A 61 22.84 -0.98 16.12
N GLU A 62 23.29 -1.94 16.94
CA GLU A 62 23.28 -1.78 18.41
C GLU A 62 24.46 -2.53 19.07
N THR A 63 25.71 -2.10 18.86
CA THR A 63 26.79 -2.37 19.83
C THR A 63 27.88 -1.27 19.82
N ALA A 64 28.30 -0.86 21.03
CA ALA A 64 29.36 0.10 21.38
C ALA A 64 29.02 1.59 21.10
N GLN A 65 29.17 2.54 22.01
CA GLN A 65 30.12 2.75 23.12
C GLN A 65 29.49 3.84 24.04
N GLU A 66 29.60 3.80 25.37
CA GLU A 66 30.62 4.56 26.10
C GLU A 66 30.74 4.07 27.55
N HIS A 67 32.00 3.85 27.96
CA HIS A 67 32.45 3.61 29.32
C HIS A 67 33.55 4.64 29.63
N ASP A 68 33.34 5.46 30.66
CA ASP A 68 34.34 6.13 31.52
C ASP A 68 33.56 6.63 32.76
N GLY A 69 33.78 6.06 33.96
CA GLY A 69 34.59 6.64 35.05
C GLY A 69 33.78 7.71 35.82
N GLU A 70 33.50 7.70 37.12
CA GLU A 70 34.17 7.14 38.31
C GLU A 70 33.19 7.18 39.52
N GLU A 71 33.46 6.32 40.51
CA GLU A 71 33.17 6.41 41.96
C GLU A 71 31.71 6.52 42.47
N ASP A 72 31.22 5.47 43.15
CA ASP A 72 31.29 5.39 44.61
C ASP A 72 31.00 3.95 45.12
N THR A 73 31.65 3.66 46.22
CA THR A 73 32.00 2.42 46.93
C THR A 73 30.98 1.27 47.11
N GLU A 74 31.55 0.06 47.06
CA GLU A 74 31.04 -1.22 47.57
C GLU A 74 30.77 -1.19 49.08
N ASP A 75 29.70 -1.83 49.53
CA ASP A 75 29.71 -2.54 50.82
C ASP A 75 28.76 -3.76 50.77
N GLY A 76 29.37 -4.93 50.58
CA GLY A 76 28.79 -6.21 50.95
C GLY A 76 29.24 -6.55 52.36
N GLY A 77 28.29 -6.68 53.28
CA GLY A 77 28.56 -7.04 54.67
C GLY A 77 27.82 -8.31 55.08
N GLU A 78 28.49 -9.45 54.98
CA GLU A 78 28.17 -10.66 55.74
C GLU A 78 28.61 -10.51 57.22
N GLU A 79 27.90 -11.21 58.11
CA GLU A 79 28.27 -11.60 59.48
C GLU A 79 28.59 -10.52 60.54
N ALA A 80 27.65 -10.31 61.49
CA ALA A 80 28.01 -9.96 62.87
C ALA A 80 26.99 -10.47 63.91
N LYS A 81 27.42 -11.44 64.72
CA LYS A 81 26.79 -11.84 65.99
C LYS A 81 26.70 -10.65 66.95
N PRO A 82 25.66 -10.55 67.80
CA PRO A 82 25.82 -9.97 69.13
C PRO A 82 25.69 -11.05 70.22
N LYS A 83 26.73 -11.15 71.06
CA LYS A 83 26.75 -11.97 72.27
C LYS A 83 25.97 -11.27 73.40
N PHE A 84 24.91 -11.93 73.86
CA PHE A 84 24.54 -12.21 75.26
C PHE A 84 24.74 -11.15 76.37
N MET A 85 23.63 -10.70 76.99
CA MET A 85 23.38 -10.43 78.44
C MET A 85 21.99 -9.73 78.53
N LYS A 86 20.97 -10.06 79.34
CA LYS A 86 20.67 -10.92 80.50
C LYS A 86 19.13 -11.15 80.55
N PRO A 87 18.62 -12.10 81.35
CA PRO A 87 17.28 -12.68 81.21
C PRO A 87 16.18 -11.79 81.81
N PHE A 88 15.16 -11.42 81.02
CA PHE A 88 13.90 -10.93 81.54
C PHE A 88 13.07 -12.12 82.03
N MET A 89 12.78 -12.12 83.32
CA MET A 89 12.15 -13.22 84.05
C MET A 89 10.79 -13.60 83.45
N LEU A 90 10.63 -14.88 83.07
CA LEU A 90 9.30 -15.48 82.94
C LEU A 90 8.65 -15.52 84.33
N PRO A 91 7.46 -14.93 84.54
CA PRO A 91 6.70 -15.22 85.73
C PRO A 91 6.21 -16.67 85.66
N ASN A 92 6.46 -17.44 86.71
CA ASN A 92 5.94 -18.79 86.89
C ASN A 92 4.44 -18.85 86.56
N LEU A 93 4.10 -19.57 85.50
CA LEU A 93 2.72 -19.91 85.13
C LEU A 93 2.22 -20.95 86.14
N VAL A 94 1.58 -20.45 87.20
CA VAL A 94 0.75 -21.25 88.10
C VAL A 94 -0.35 -21.90 87.26
N PRO A 95 -0.57 -23.23 87.35
CA PRO A 95 -1.69 -23.87 86.67
C PRO A 95 -3.00 -23.19 87.09
N PRO A 96 -3.80 -22.64 86.17
CA PRO A 96 -5.05 -21.99 86.53
C PRO A 96 -5.93 -23.02 87.25
N LYS A 97 -6.20 -22.74 88.53
CA LYS A 97 -7.22 -23.43 89.31
C LYS A 97 -8.54 -23.18 88.59
N ILE A 98 -9.15 -24.23 88.03
CA ILE A 98 -10.52 -24.21 87.53
C ILE A 98 -11.42 -23.95 88.75
N PRO A 99 -12.11 -22.81 88.83
CA PRO A 99 -13.16 -22.62 89.82
C PRO A 99 -14.35 -23.48 89.41
N ASP A 100 -14.79 -24.32 90.34
CA ASP A 100 -15.97 -25.16 90.26
C ASP A 100 -17.20 -24.41 89.72
N GLY A 101 -17.85 -24.99 88.71
CA GLY A 101 -19.31 -25.10 88.71
C GLY A 101 -20.15 -23.96 88.10
N GLU A 102 -19.68 -23.23 87.09
CA GLU A 102 -20.61 -22.55 86.18
C GLU A 102 -20.98 -23.51 85.05
N ARG A 103 -22.26 -23.84 84.95
CA ARG A 103 -22.79 -24.79 83.97
C ARG A 103 -22.45 -24.26 82.58
N VAL A 104 -21.46 -24.86 81.93
CA VAL A 104 -21.04 -24.52 80.58
C VAL A 104 -22.20 -24.87 79.64
N ASP A 105 -22.97 -23.86 79.25
CA ASP A 105 -24.05 -24.03 78.28
C ASP A 105 -23.43 -24.28 76.91
N PHE A 106 -23.42 -25.55 76.48
CA PHE A 106 -22.88 -25.96 75.19
C PHE A 106 -23.56 -25.27 74.00
N ASP A 107 -24.82 -24.85 74.16
CA ASP A 107 -25.56 -24.05 73.18
C ASP A 107 -25.03 -22.61 73.09
N ASP A 108 -24.55 -22.02 74.20
CA ASP A 108 -23.92 -20.70 74.22
C ASP A 108 -22.54 -20.74 73.55
N ILE A 109 -21.77 -21.81 73.77
CA ILE A 109 -20.50 -22.03 73.06
C ILE A 109 -20.72 -22.17 71.56
N HIS A 110 -21.72 -22.94 71.13
CA HIS A 110 -22.03 -23.09 69.70
C HIS A 110 -22.49 -21.78 69.08
N ARG A 111 -23.34 -21.01 69.77
CA ARG A 111 -23.79 -19.68 69.30
C ARG A 111 -22.64 -18.70 69.16
N LYS A 112 -21.78 -18.61 70.19
CA LYS A 112 -20.58 -17.75 70.17
C LYS A 112 -19.57 -18.17 69.09
N ARG A 113 -19.44 -19.46 68.81
CA ARG A 113 -18.64 -19.95 67.68
C ARG A 113 -19.24 -19.48 66.36
N MET A 114 -20.53 -19.69 66.13
CA MET A 114 -21.20 -19.24 64.90
C MET A 114 -21.13 -17.72 64.72
N GLU A 115 -21.32 -16.94 65.78
CA GLU A 115 -21.20 -15.48 65.75
C GLU A 115 -19.76 -15.04 65.44
N LYS A 116 -18.75 -15.69 66.04
CA LYS A 116 -17.34 -15.43 65.73
C LYS A 116 -17.04 -15.73 64.25
N ASP A 117 -17.45 -16.90 63.77
CA ASP A 117 -17.18 -17.35 62.40
C ASP A 117 -17.88 -16.43 61.38
N LEU A 118 -19.09 -15.95 61.68
CA LEU A 118 -19.81 -14.97 60.85
C LEU A 118 -19.11 -13.61 60.84
N ASN A 119 -18.66 -13.11 62.00
CA ASN A 119 -17.94 -11.83 62.08
C ASN A 119 -16.56 -11.91 61.41
N GLU A 120 -15.86 -13.03 61.57
CA GLU A 120 -14.57 -13.31 60.91
C GLU A 120 -14.76 -13.39 59.39
N LEU A 121 -15.80 -14.07 58.92
CA LEU A 121 -16.15 -14.13 57.50
C LEU A 121 -16.47 -12.74 56.94
N GLN A 122 -17.27 -11.93 57.63
CA GLN A 122 -17.56 -10.54 57.23
C GLN A 122 -16.28 -9.71 57.13
N THR A 123 -15.41 -9.79 58.15
CA THR A 123 -14.13 -9.07 58.17
C THR A 123 -13.21 -9.49 57.02
N LEU A 124 -13.13 -10.80 56.71
CA LEU A 124 -12.35 -11.31 55.58
C LEU A 124 -12.89 -10.85 54.23
N ILE A 125 -14.22 -10.84 54.09
CA ILE A 125 -14.89 -10.34 52.88
C ILE A 125 -14.56 -8.85 52.68
N GLU A 126 -14.76 -8.03 53.70
CA GLU A 126 -14.48 -6.59 53.65
C GLU A 126 -13.00 -6.31 53.37
N ALA A 127 -12.10 -6.98 54.10
CA ALA A 127 -10.66 -6.85 53.89
C ALA A 127 -10.23 -7.23 52.46
N HIS A 128 -10.79 -8.30 51.89
CA HIS A 128 -10.49 -8.71 50.51
C HIS A 128 -10.97 -7.66 49.50
N PHE A 129 -12.19 -7.14 49.65
CA PHE A 129 -12.72 -6.12 48.74
C PHE A 129 -11.97 -4.79 48.88
N GLU A 130 -11.62 -4.37 50.09
CA GLU A 130 -10.84 -3.15 50.30
C GLU A 130 -9.41 -3.28 49.77
N SER A 131 -8.75 -4.43 49.97
CA SER A 131 -7.41 -4.67 49.42
C SER A 131 -7.44 -4.61 47.90
N ARG A 132 -8.36 -5.36 47.28
CA ARG A 132 -8.53 -5.37 45.83
C ARG A 132 -8.85 -4.00 45.26
N LYS A 133 -9.76 -3.26 45.89
CA LYS A 133 -10.13 -1.92 45.45
C LYS A 133 -8.95 -0.96 45.50
N LYS A 134 -8.16 -0.97 46.58
CA LYS A 134 -6.95 -0.15 46.70
C LYS A 134 -5.91 -0.52 45.65
N GLU A 135 -5.65 -1.81 45.46
CA GLU A 135 -4.72 -2.31 44.44
C GLU A 135 -5.17 -1.95 43.01
N GLU A 136 -6.47 -2.04 42.71
CA GLU A 136 -7.04 -1.65 41.41
C GLU A 136 -6.93 -0.14 41.18
N GLU A 137 -7.25 0.69 42.17
CA GLU A 137 -7.10 2.15 42.09
C GLU A 137 -5.64 2.56 41.87
N GLU A 138 -4.69 1.90 42.54
CA GLU A 138 -3.26 2.13 42.34
C GLU A 138 -2.78 1.68 40.95
N LEU A 139 -3.24 0.52 40.47
CA LEU A 139 -2.95 0.04 39.13
C LEU A 139 -3.50 0.96 38.05
N ILE A 140 -4.73 1.45 38.22
CA ILE A 140 -5.34 2.43 37.31
C ILE A 140 -4.53 3.72 37.32
N SER A 141 -4.22 4.28 38.49
CA SER A 141 -3.41 5.50 38.61
C SER A 141 -2.01 5.37 37.98
N LEU A 142 -1.40 4.19 38.07
CA LEU A 142 -0.12 3.91 37.44
C LEU A 142 -0.26 3.80 35.92
N LYS A 143 -1.27 3.08 35.43
CA LYS A 143 -1.57 2.96 33.99
C LYS A 143 -1.84 4.33 33.37
N ASP A 144 -2.66 5.16 34.01
CA ASP A 144 -2.98 6.52 33.54
C ASP A 144 -1.72 7.39 33.41
N ARG A 145 -0.79 7.30 34.37
CA ARG A 145 0.51 8.00 34.28
C ARG A 145 1.37 7.48 33.14
N ILE A 146 1.43 6.16 32.94
CA ILE A 146 2.19 5.57 31.85
C ILE A 146 1.60 5.97 30.50
N GLU A 147 0.27 5.92 30.37
CA GLU A 147 -0.45 6.33 29.18
C GLU A 147 -0.22 7.81 28.88
N LYS A 148 -0.31 8.68 29.90
CA LYS A 148 0.01 10.10 29.76
C LYS A 148 1.44 10.34 29.29
N ARG A 149 2.43 9.64 29.83
CA ARG A 149 3.83 9.75 29.36
C ARG A 149 4.02 9.19 27.96
N ARG A 150 3.23 8.19 27.54
CA ARG A 150 3.27 7.64 26.17
C ARG A 150 2.66 8.64 25.20
N SER A 151 1.51 9.23 25.52
CA SER A 151 0.86 10.23 24.67
C SER A 151 1.71 11.50 24.56
N GLU A 152 2.33 11.97 25.64
CA GLU A 152 3.28 13.10 25.62
C GLU A 152 4.49 12.82 24.70
N ARG A 153 5.07 11.62 24.76
CA ARG A 153 6.17 11.23 23.84
C ARG A 153 5.70 11.16 22.39
N ALA A 154 4.53 10.58 22.15
CA ALA A 154 3.94 10.52 20.82
C ALA A 154 3.68 11.93 20.26
N GLU A 155 3.17 12.85 21.09
CA GLU A 155 2.95 14.25 20.72
C GLU A 155 4.27 14.99 20.45
N GLN A 156 5.29 14.80 21.29
CA GLN A 156 6.63 15.34 21.03
C GLN A 156 7.20 14.85 19.69
N GLN A 157 7.02 13.56 19.38
CA GLN A 157 7.45 13.02 18.09
C GLN A 157 6.65 13.60 16.92
N ARG A 158 5.34 13.78 17.07
CA ARG A 158 4.50 14.43 16.05
C ARG A 158 4.95 15.87 15.80
N ILE A 159 5.24 16.64 16.84
CA ILE A 159 5.73 18.02 16.73
C ILE A 159 7.11 18.05 16.05
N ARG A 160 8.02 17.13 16.39
CA ARG A 160 9.33 17.01 15.71
C ARG A 160 9.16 16.70 14.22
N ASN A 161 8.34 15.70 13.90
CA ASN A 161 8.06 15.31 12.52
C ASN A 161 7.38 16.44 11.74
N GLU A 162 6.46 17.18 12.35
CA GLU A 162 5.80 18.33 11.72
C GLU A 162 6.77 19.48 11.45
N ARG A 163 7.64 19.81 12.41
CA ARG A 163 8.70 20.82 12.21
C ARG A 163 9.69 20.40 11.14
N GLU A 164 10.06 19.12 11.07
CA GLU A 164 10.93 18.60 10.01
C GLU A 164 10.24 18.66 8.65
N ARG A 165 8.97 18.24 8.57
CA ARG A 165 8.16 18.35 7.36
C ARG A 165 8.01 19.80 6.90
N GLU A 166 7.85 20.75 7.82
CA GLU A 166 7.79 22.18 7.50
C GLU A 166 9.14 22.69 6.95
N ARG A 167 10.28 22.26 7.52
CA ARG A 167 11.61 22.60 7.00
C ARG A 167 11.80 22.06 5.58
N GLN A 168 11.50 20.79 5.36
CA GLN A 168 11.59 20.16 4.04
C GLN A 168 10.69 20.86 3.03
N LYS A 169 9.44 21.17 3.43
CA LYS A 169 8.51 21.92 2.60
C LYS A 169 9.02 23.32 2.26
N ARG A 170 9.63 24.06 3.20
CA ARG A 170 10.22 25.38 2.91
C ARG A 170 11.38 25.28 1.91
N LEU A 171 12.20 24.25 2.01
CA LEU A 171 13.29 24.00 1.05
C LEU A 171 12.74 23.62 -0.33
N GLU A 172 11.69 22.81 -0.38
CA GLU A 172 11.01 22.46 -1.62
C GLU A 172 10.29 23.67 -2.23
N ASP A 173 9.63 24.51 -1.43
CA ASP A 173 8.98 25.75 -1.86
C ASP A 173 10.03 26.77 -2.37
N GLU A 174 11.21 26.87 -1.75
CA GLU A 174 12.31 27.71 -2.24
C GLU A 174 12.93 27.16 -3.52
N ARG A 175 13.10 25.83 -3.60
CA ARG A 175 13.57 25.14 -4.80
C ARG A 175 12.59 25.31 -5.96
N THR A 176 11.28 25.14 -5.72
CA THR A 176 10.24 25.33 -6.73
C THR A 176 10.14 26.79 -7.16
N ARG A 177 10.25 27.76 -6.24
CA ARG A 177 10.32 29.18 -6.62
C ARG A 177 11.55 29.49 -7.49
N LYS A 178 12.71 28.91 -7.17
CA LYS A 178 13.93 29.04 -7.97
C LYS A 178 13.80 28.35 -9.34
N GLU A 179 13.18 27.18 -9.38
CA GLU A 179 12.89 26.44 -10.63
C GLU A 179 11.85 27.18 -11.49
N GLU A 180 10.86 27.83 -10.89
CA GLU A 180 9.87 28.68 -11.58
C GLU A 180 10.50 29.96 -12.13
N GLU A 181 11.38 30.62 -11.37
CA GLU A 181 12.14 31.78 -11.84
C GLU A 181 13.13 31.41 -12.96
N GLU A 182 13.80 30.26 -12.85
CA GLU A 182 14.70 29.76 -13.90
C GLU A 182 13.91 29.30 -15.14
N ALA A 183 12.75 28.66 -14.97
CA ALA A 183 11.85 28.30 -16.06
C ALA A 183 11.32 29.55 -16.77
N LYS A 184 10.95 30.60 -16.02
CA LYS A 184 10.53 31.88 -16.58
C LYS A 184 11.66 32.57 -17.34
N LYS A 185 12.89 32.57 -16.79
CA LYS A 185 14.06 33.12 -17.47
C LYS A 185 14.42 32.33 -18.72
N ARG A 186 14.37 30.99 -18.68
CA ARG A 186 14.54 30.13 -19.86
C ARG A 186 13.46 30.40 -20.91
N ALA A 187 12.20 30.59 -20.50
CA ALA A 187 11.11 30.93 -21.41
C ALA A 187 11.27 32.34 -22.01
N GLU A 188 11.76 33.32 -21.25
CA GLU A 188 12.06 34.67 -21.75
C GLU A 188 13.26 34.68 -22.69
N ASP A 189 14.31 33.92 -22.38
CA ASP A 189 15.48 33.75 -23.24
C ASP A 189 15.13 32.95 -24.50
N GLU A 190 14.28 31.92 -24.41
CA GLU A 190 13.70 31.25 -25.58
C GLU A 190 12.79 32.17 -26.38
N ALA A 191 12.01 33.04 -25.73
CA ALA A 191 11.16 34.00 -26.44
C ALA A 191 12.01 35.08 -27.13
N LYS A 192 13.10 35.55 -26.51
CA LYS A 192 14.07 36.47 -27.13
C LYS A 192 14.83 35.79 -28.26
N LYS A 193 15.34 34.58 -28.03
CA LYS A 193 15.99 33.73 -29.05
C LYS A 193 15.04 33.42 -30.20
N LYS A 194 13.77 33.08 -29.92
CA LYS A 194 12.72 32.85 -30.92
C LYS A 194 12.45 34.14 -31.68
N LYS A 195 12.30 35.30 -31.03
CA LYS A 195 12.15 36.60 -31.72
C LYS A 195 13.33 36.93 -32.64
N THR A 196 14.56 36.57 -32.25
CA THR A 196 15.74 36.74 -33.10
C THR A 196 15.89 35.66 -34.18
N LEU A 197 15.39 34.44 -33.94
CA LEU A 197 15.50 33.28 -34.83
C LEU A 197 14.26 33.10 -35.75
N THR A 198 13.15 33.80 -35.49
CA THR A 198 11.93 33.75 -36.32
C THR A 198 12.09 34.39 -37.69
N SER A 199 13.29 34.88 -38.05
CA SER A 199 13.57 35.33 -39.41
C SER A 199 13.81 34.18 -40.40
N LEU A 200 14.12 32.95 -39.97
CA LEU A 200 14.27 31.83 -40.90
C LEU A 200 13.77 30.50 -40.28
N HIS A 201 12.55 30.10 -40.66
CA HIS A 201 12.13 28.71 -40.79
C HIS A 201 12.17 27.74 -39.57
N PHE A 202 12.25 28.20 -38.31
CA PHE A 202 12.15 27.30 -37.13
C PHE A 202 10.72 27.14 -36.53
N GLY A 203 9.68 27.61 -37.22
CA GLY A 203 8.30 27.68 -36.68
C GLY A 203 7.63 26.36 -36.31
N GLY A 204 8.07 25.22 -36.86
CA GLY A 204 7.41 23.92 -36.66
C GLY A 204 7.72 23.20 -35.34
N TYR A 205 8.89 23.47 -34.74
CA TYR A 205 9.35 22.77 -33.53
C TYR A 205 8.72 23.38 -32.26
N MET A 206 8.71 24.71 -32.16
CA MET A 206 8.13 25.42 -31.02
C MET A 206 6.61 25.20 -30.87
N GLN A 207 5.89 25.04 -31.99
CA GLN A 207 4.43 24.83 -31.97
C GLN A 207 4.04 23.40 -31.51
N LYS A 208 4.95 22.43 -31.60
CA LYS A 208 4.79 21.08 -31.03
C LYS A 208 5.08 21.06 -29.53
N ILE A 209 6.06 21.84 -29.06
CA ILE A 209 6.38 21.94 -27.63
C ILE A 209 5.28 22.67 -26.86
N GLU A 210 4.77 23.78 -27.38
CA GLU A 210 3.68 24.55 -26.73
C GLU A 210 2.38 23.74 -26.63
N ARG A 211 2.11 22.82 -27.57
CA ARG A 211 0.98 21.87 -27.51
C ARG A 211 1.20 20.70 -26.53
N ARG A 212 2.44 20.36 -26.21
CA ARG A 212 2.84 19.34 -25.22
C ARG A 212 3.05 19.90 -23.81
N SER A 213 3.11 21.23 -23.66
CA SER A 213 3.40 21.91 -22.38
C SER A 213 2.24 21.91 -21.38
N GLY A 214 1.03 21.51 -21.78
CA GLY A 214 0.00 21.11 -20.82
C GLY A 214 0.15 19.63 -20.55
N LYS A 215 0.21 19.22 -19.27
CA LYS A 215 0.19 17.83 -18.77
C LYS A 215 -1.12 17.12 -19.19
N LYS A 216 -1.34 17.00 -20.50
CA LYS A 216 -2.43 16.25 -21.09
C LYS A 216 -2.06 14.80 -20.89
N GLN A 217 -2.85 14.11 -20.09
CA GLN A 217 -2.73 12.69 -19.84
C GLN A 217 -2.46 11.98 -21.17
N THR A 218 -1.36 11.23 -21.23
CA THR A 218 -0.99 10.51 -22.45
C THR A 218 -2.07 9.48 -22.78
N GLU A 219 -2.23 9.12 -24.07
CA GLU A 219 -3.20 8.07 -24.43
C GLU A 219 -2.89 6.73 -23.73
N ARG A 220 -1.60 6.47 -23.41
CA ARG A 220 -1.17 5.34 -22.58
C ARG A 220 -1.71 5.42 -21.16
N GLU A 221 -1.58 6.57 -20.51
CA GLU A 221 -2.13 6.80 -19.17
C GLU A 221 -3.66 6.72 -19.15
N LYS A 222 -4.34 7.22 -20.19
CA LYS A 222 -5.80 7.10 -20.31
C LYS A 222 -6.24 5.65 -20.47
N LYS A 223 -5.56 4.88 -21.34
CA LYS A 223 -5.80 3.43 -21.50
C LYS A 223 -5.60 2.71 -20.17
N LYS A 224 -4.48 2.96 -19.48
CA LYS A 224 -4.18 2.35 -18.16
C LYS A 224 -5.24 2.70 -17.13
N LYS A 225 -5.68 3.96 -17.08
CA LYS A 225 -6.76 4.40 -16.19
C LYS A 225 -8.09 3.69 -16.49
N ILE A 226 -8.52 3.66 -17.76
CA ILE A 226 -9.78 3.04 -18.15
C ILE A 226 -9.77 1.52 -17.88
N LEU A 227 -8.64 0.84 -18.14
CA LEU A 227 -8.51 -0.59 -17.85
C LEU A 227 -8.47 -0.86 -16.34
N GLY A 228 -7.79 -0.01 -15.56
CA GLY A 228 -7.83 -0.05 -14.11
C GLY A 228 -9.24 0.11 -13.54
N ASP A 229 -10.00 1.10 -14.03
CA ASP A 229 -11.39 1.35 -13.62
C ASP A 229 -12.33 0.17 -13.99
N ARG A 230 -12.02 -0.58 -15.06
CA ARG A 230 -12.78 -1.77 -15.49
C ARG A 230 -12.40 -3.03 -14.72
N ARG A 231 -11.17 -3.11 -14.18
CA ARG A 231 -10.67 -4.28 -13.47
C ARG A 231 -11.35 -4.34 -12.10
N LYS A 232 -12.15 -5.38 -11.89
CA LYS A 232 -12.76 -5.67 -10.59
C LYS A 232 -11.83 -6.60 -9.81
N PRO A 233 -11.37 -6.23 -8.60
CA PRO A 233 -10.58 -7.14 -7.78
C PRO A 233 -11.43 -8.37 -7.43
N LEU A 234 -10.79 -9.54 -7.40
CA LEU A 234 -11.42 -10.81 -7.07
C LEU A 234 -11.00 -11.19 -5.66
N ASP A 235 -11.99 -11.40 -4.78
CA ASP A 235 -11.78 -11.98 -3.45
C ASP A 235 -12.17 -13.46 -3.51
N ILE A 236 -11.17 -14.33 -3.44
CA ILE A 236 -11.32 -15.79 -3.59
C ILE A 236 -10.95 -16.55 -2.32
N ASP A 237 -10.23 -15.94 -1.38
CA ASP A 237 -9.54 -16.64 -0.30
C ASP A 237 -10.51 -17.20 0.76
N ASN A 238 -11.67 -16.55 0.93
CA ASN A 238 -12.67 -16.95 1.93
C ASN A 238 -14.02 -17.34 1.31
N ALA A 239 -14.05 -17.65 0.02
CA ALA A 239 -15.28 -17.99 -0.70
C ALA A 239 -15.67 -19.48 -0.54
N SER A 240 -16.97 -19.76 -0.44
CA SER A 240 -17.49 -21.13 -0.42
C SER A 240 -17.48 -21.77 -1.83
N ASP A 241 -17.42 -23.10 -1.93
CA ASP A 241 -17.43 -23.82 -3.23
C ASP A 241 -18.61 -23.39 -4.13
N SER A 242 -19.80 -23.20 -3.54
CA SER A 242 -20.97 -22.70 -4.29
C SER A 242 -20.75 -21.29 -4.84
N ALA A 243 -20.18 -20.39 -4.04
CA ALA A 243 -19.90 -19.01 -4.45
C ALA A 243 -18.81 -18.97 -5.54
N LEU A 244 -17.78 -19.82 -5.44
CA LEU A 244 -16.74 -19.96 -6.46
C LEU A 244 -17.31 -20.43 -7.81
N ARG A 245 -18.23 -21.40 -7.79
CA ARG A 245 -18.91 -21.88 -9.02
C ARG A 245 -19.76 -20.79 -9.68
N GLU A 246 -20.44 -19.96 -8.89
CA GLU A 246 -21.20 -18.82 -9.42
C GLU A 246 -20.26 -17.75 -9.98
N LYS A 247 -19.19 -17.41 -9.27
CA LYS A 247 -18.18 -16.46 -9.73
C LYS A 247 -17.49 -16.90 -11.02
N ALA A 248 -17.17 -18.18 -11.16
CA ALA A 248 -16.61 -18.72 -12.39
C ALA A 248 -17.57 -18.56 -13.58
N LYS A 249 -18.87 -18.79 -13.38
CA LYS A 249 -19.89 -18.56 -14.43
C LYS A 249 -20.03 -17.08 -14.76
N GLU A 250 -19.99 -16.19 -13.78
CA GLU A 250 -20.02 -14.73 -13.99
C GLU A 250 -18.81 -14.28 -14.82
N LEU A 251 -17.61 -14.71 -14.46
CA LEU A 251 -16.37 -14.38 -15.18
C LEU A 251 -16.38 -14.93 -16.60
N TRP A 252 -16.83 -16.17 -16.79
CA TRP A 252 -16.98 -16.76 -18.11
C TRP A 252 -17.96 -15.97 -18.99
N THR A 253 -19.12 -15.58 -18.43
CA THR A 253 -20.10 -14.75 -19.14
C THR A 253 -19.52 -13.38 -19.51
N TRP A 254 -18.75 -12.78 -18.59
CA TRP A 254 -18.09 -11.49 -18.81
C TRP A 254 -17.03 -11.57 -19.91
N MET A 255 -16.17 -12.59 -19.89
CA MET A 255 -15.18 -12.85 -20.93
C MET A 255 -15.85 -13.02 -22.30
N ARG A 256 -16.92 -13.81 -22.35
CA ARG A 256 -17.69 -14.03 -23.59
C ARG A 256 -18.30 -12.75 -24.14
N GLN A 257 -18.76 -11.85 -23.28
CA GLN A 257 -19.26 -10.54 -23.69
C GLN A 257 -18.13 -9.69 -24.30
N LEU A 258 -16.97 -9.63 -23.64
CA LEU A 258 -15.81 -8.87 -24.13
C LEU A 258 -15.29 -9.39 -25.49
N GLU A 259 -15.27 -10.71 -25.68
CA GLU A 259 -14.95 -11.33 -26.98
C GLU A 259 -15.94 -10.89 -28.08
N GLY A 260 -17.25 -10.88 -27.75
CA GLY A 260 -18.29 -10.41 -28.67
C GLY A 260 -18.09 -8.95 -29.09
N GLU A 261 -17.85 -8.07 -28.12
CA GLU A 261 -17.56 -6.65 -28.38
C GLU A 261 -16.28 -6.46 -29.21
N LYS A 262 -15.21 -7.24 -28.93
CA LYS A 262 -13.97 -7.24 -29.73
C LYS A 262 -14.26 -7.59 -31.19
N PHE A 263 -15.02 -8.67 -31.43
CA PHE A 263 -15.37 -9.12 -32.77
C PHE A 263 -16.16 -8.06 -33.56
N GLU A 264 -17.18 -7.46 -32.94
CA GLU A 264 -17.97 -6.39 -33.59
C GLU A 264 -17.10 -5.18 -33.94
N LEU A 265 -16.19 -4.77 -33.05
CA LEU A 265 -15.26 -3.68 -33.30
C LEU A 265 -14.27 -3.99 -34.43
N GLN A 266 -13.76 -5.22 -34.51
CA GLN A 266 -12.88 -5.67 -35.60
C GLN A 266 -13.62 -5.67 -36.95
N TYR A 267 -14.87 -6.11 -36.97
CA TYR A 267 -15.71 -6.09 -38.17
C TYR A 267 -15.96 -4.65 -38.65
N GLU A 268 -16.39 -3.75 -37.75
CA GLU A 268 -16.62 -2.34 -38.09
C GLU A 268 -15.32 -1.64 -38.50
N PHE A 269 -14.17 -1.94 -37.88
CA PHE A 269 -12.87 -1.41 -38.30
C PHE A 269 -12.53 -1.79 -39.74
N THR A 270 -12.76 -3.05 -40.12
CA THR A 270 -12.52 -3.54 -41.49
C THR A 270 -13.42 -2.84 -42.51
N LYS A 271 -14.70 -2.69 -42.18
CA LYS A 271 -15.67 -1.94 -43.00
C LYS A 271 -15.29 -0.48 -43.14
N GLN A 272 -14.93 0.20 -42.06
CA GLN A 272 -14.47 1.59 -42.08
C GLN A 272 -13.20 1.76 -42.91
N LYS A 273 -12.26 0.81 -42.84
CA LYS A 273 -11.04 0.81 -43.68
C LYS A 273 -11.40 0.78 -45.17
N TYR A 274 -12.38 -0.03 -45.56
CA TYR A 274 -12.90 -0.04 -46.94
C TYR A 274 -13.58 1.29 -47.32
N GLU A 275 -14.47 1.81 -46.47
CA GLU A 275 -15.18 3.08 -46.71
C GLU A 275 -14.20 4.25 -46.87
N ILE A 276 -13.16 4.32 -46.01
CA ILE A 276 -12.10 5.33 -46.10
C ILE A 276 -11.38 5.24 -47.45
N ASN A 277 -11.06 4.03 -47.93
CA ASN A 277 -10.42 3.83 -49.22
C ASN A 277 -11.31 4.29 -50.39
N VAL A 278 -12.61 3.95 -50.36
CA VAL A 278 -13.58 4.42 -51.35
C VAL A 278 -13.70 5.94 -51.33
N LEU A 279 -13.79 6.56 -50.14
CA LEU A 279 -13.88 8.01 -49.99
C LEU A 279 -12.62 8.71 -50.52
N ARG A 280 -11.43 8.18 -50.23
CA ARG A 280 -10.16 8.69 -50.78
C ARG A 280 -10.16 8.69 -52.31
N ASN A 281 -10.63 7.60 -52.93
CA ASN A 281 -10.75 7.49 -54.38
C ASN A 281 -11.75 8.51 -54.94
N ARG A 282 -12.95 8.61 -54.34
CA ARG A 282 -13.98 9.59 -54.74
C ARG A 282 -13.47 11.03 -54.67
N VAL A 283 -12.77 11.39 -53.58
CA VAL A 283 -12.16 12.72 -53.43
C VAL A 283 -11.13 12.97 -54.55
N SER A 284 -10.27 11.99 -54.84
CA SER A 284 -9.28 12.08 -55.93
C SER A 284 -9.94 12.31 -57.29
N ASP A 285 -11.01 11.58 -57.61
CA ASP A 285 -11.71 11.67 -58.89
C ASP A 285 -12.44 13.01 -59.06
N HIS A 286 -13.09 13.51 -58.01
CA HIS A 286 -13.71 14.84 -58.02
C HIS A 286 -12.67 15.97 -58.14
N GLN A 287 -11.48 15.82 -57.55
CA GLN A 287 -10.40 16.80 -57.70
C GLN A 287 -9.75 16.77 -59.09
N LYS A 288 -9.62 15.59 -59.72
CA LYS A 288 -9.06 15.44 -61.08
C LYS A 288 -9.98 16.01 -62.16
N THR A 289 -11.29 15.81 -62.03
CA THR A 289 -12.29 16.29 -63.01
C THR A 289 -12.42 17.82 -63.02
N SER A 290 -12.26 18.48 -61.86
CA SER A 290 -12.26 19.95 -61.75
C SER A 290 -11.10 20.62 -62.51
N LYS A 291 -9.94 19.96 -62.62
CA LYS A 291 -8.76 20.53 -63.32
C LYS A 291 -8.80 20.33 -64.84
N ARG A 292 -9.58 19.36 -65.36
CA ARG A 292 -9.63 19.05 -66.79
C ARG A 292 -10.56 19.99 -67.58
N THR A 293 -11.59 20.55 -66.95
CA THR A 293 -12.53 21.48 -67.62
C THR A 293 -11.95 22.88 -67.90
N LYS A 294 -10.80 23.26 -67.31
CA LYS A 294 -10.18 24.57 -67.54
C LYS A 294 -9.20 24.63 -68.73
N ARG A 295 -8.90 23.49 -69.39
CA ARG A 295 -7.96 23.41 -70.53
C ARG A 295 -8.64 23.31 -71.92
N GLY A 296 -9.95 23.53 -72.02
CA GLY A 296 -10.73 23.39 -73.25
C GLY A 296 -11.30 24.66 -73.86
N LEU A 297 -10.84 25.87 -73.46
CA LEU A 297 -11.35 27.13 -74.01
C LEU A 297 -10.22 28.13 -74.26
N ARG A 298 -9.43 27.86 -75.29
CA ARG A 298 -8.64 28.88 -76.00
C ARG A 298 -9.01 28.77 -77.48
N LYS A 299 -9.92 29.65 -77.90
CA LYS A 299 -10.16 30.02 -79.31
C LYS A 299 -9.04 30.94 -79.75
#